data_AF-A0AAW0FXY6-F1
#
_entry.id   AF-A0AAW0FXY6-F1
#
_cell.length_a   1.000
_cell.length_b   1.000
_cell.length_c   1.000
_cell.angle_alpha   90.00
_cell.angle_beta   90.00
_cell.angle_gamma   90.00
#
_symmetry.space_group_name_H-M   'P 1'
#
loop_
_entity.id
_entity.type
_entity.pdbx_description
1 polymer ?
#
loop_
_entity_poly.entity_id
_entity_poly.type
_entity_poly.pdbx_seq_one_letter_code
_entity_poly.pdbx_strand_id
1 'polypeptide(L)'
;MTSMKKWLLVKKNLKGSGPGGNYTKEIGSVQLNASLALLKDDDSNNKIWLTFSHDTDIEIFHAALGLFDPINPLPNDRVEFRDTYRHIDVVPMGGRTITEKLKCGDDTFVRFVINDAVVTVPGCSNGPGFSCKLQDFENYIEKKIGSIDFHQNCKVPDDIPQFLTFYWDYSSGQYNAEAPRTTA
;
A
#
# COMPACT_ATOMS: atom_id res chain seq x y z
N MET A 1 -22.24 -7.34 22.47
CA MET A 1 -22.39 -7.83 21.08
C MET A 1 -21.51 -7.09 20.05
N THR A 2 -21.29 -5.79 20.20
CA THR A 2 -20.54 -4.95 19.23
C THR A 2 -19.06 -5.31 19.07
N SER A 3 -18.38 -5.69 20.17
CA SER A 3 -16.95 -6.02 20.15
C SER A 3 -16.62 -7.28 19.33
N MET A 4 -17.50 -8.28 19.33
CA MET A 4 -17.25 -9.57 18.66
C MET A 4 -17.42 -9.46 17.13
N LYS A 5 -18.39 -8.67 16.66
CA LYS A 5 -18.57 -8.36 15.23
C LYS A 5 -17.40 -7.54 14.68
N LYS A 6 -16.93 -6.52 15.42
CA LYS A 6 -15.75 -5.71 15.05
C LYS A 6 -14.50 -6.59 14.90
N TRP A 7 -14.33 -7.56 15.80
CA TRP A 7 -13.18 -8.45 15.77
C TRP A 7 -13.22 -9.46 14.61
N LEU A 8 -14.40 -10.01 14.29
CA LEU A 8 -14.58 -10.87 13.11
C LEU A 8 -14.23 -10.14 11.81
N LEU A 9 -14.56 -8.85 11.68
CA LEU A 9 -14.20 -8.02 10.52
C LEU A 9 -12.69 -7.87 10.40
N VAL A 10 -12.00 -7.51 11.49
CA VAL A 10 -10.53 -7.38 11.52
C VAL A 10 -9.86 -8.69 11.09
N LYS A 11 -10.34 -9.83 11.61
CA LYS A 11 -9.80 -11.14 11.27
C LYS A 11 -10.01 -11.52 9.81
N LYS A 12 -11.19 -11.21 9.26
CA LYS A 12 -11.52 -11.46 7.85
C LYS A 12 -10.54 -10.70 6.94
N ASN A 13 -10.36 -9.41 7.20
CA ASN A 13 -9.56 -8.55 6.33
C ASN A 13 -8.06 -8.82 6.49
N LEU A 14 -7.55 -9.03 7.71
CA LEU A 14 -6.15 -9.43 7.93
C LEU A 14 -5.74 -10.64 7.09
N LYS A 15 -6.58 -11.68 7.02
CA LYS A 15 -6.27 -12.92 6.29
C LYS A 15 -6.57 -12.83 4.80
N GLY A 16 -7.52 -11.98 4.40
CA GLY A 16 -7.93 -11.83 3.01
C GLY A 16 -7.06 -10.84 2.25
N SER A 17 -7.01 -9.60 2.74
CA SER A 17 -6.42 -8.43 2.09
C SER A 17 -5.22 -7.85 2.84
N GLY A 18 -5.11 -8.14 4.13
CA GLY A 18 -4.07 -7.60 4.99
C GLY A 18 -2.81 -8.48 5.09
N PRO A 19 -1.90 -8.13 6.00
CA PRO A 19 -0.58 -8.78 6.13
C PRO A 19 -0.58 -10.30 6.37
N GLY A 20 -1.71 -10.89 6.78
CA GLY A 20 -1.84 -12.31 7.04
C GLY A 20 -2.19 -13.16 5.82
N GLY A 21 -2.45 -12.54 4.65
CA GLY A 21 -2.77 -13.26 3.42
C GLY A 21 -1.53 -13.65 2.62
N ASN A 22 -1.47 -14.91 2.16
CA ASN A 22 -0.28 -15.51 1.53
C ASN A 22 0.19 -14.84 0.22
N TYR A 23 -0.71 -14.16 -0.50
CA TYR A 23 -0.42 -13.52 -1.79
C TYR A 23 -0.55 -11.99 -1.77
N THR A 24 -0.87 -11.42 -0.60
CA THR A 24 -1.19 -10.00 -0.48
C THR A 24 0.04 -9.12 -0.74
N LYS A 25 1.23 -9.58 -0.32
CA LYS A 25 2.48 -8.86 -0.58
C LYS A 25 2.85 -8.89 -2.04
N GLU A 26 2.61 -10.02 -2.70
CA GLU A 26 2.84 -10.24 -4.12
C GLU A 26 1.97 -9.30 -4.95
N ILE A 27 0.66 -9.27 -4.69
CA ILE A 27 -0.27 -8.39 -5.41
C ILE A 27 0.04 -6.92 -5.11
N GLY A 28 0.28 -6.57 -3.85
CA GLY A 28 0.57 -5.19 -3.45
C GLY A 28 1.92 -4.66 -3.96
N SER A 29 2.86 -5.56 -4.28
CA SER A 29 4.19 -5.20 -4.80
C SER A 29 4.12 -4.42 -6.11
N VAL A 30 3.11 -4.69 -6.95
CA VAL A 30 2.92 -4.00 -8.24
C VAL A 30 2.72 -2.50 -8.04
N GLN A 31 1.75 -2.14 -7.18
CA GLN A 31 1.45 -0.74 -6.88
C GLN A 31 2.57 -0.08 -6.06
N LEU A 32 3.24 -0.84 -5.19
CA LEU A 32 4.36 -0.33 -4.39
C LEU A 32 5.61 -0.03 -5.22
N ASN A 33 5.96 -0.91 -6.17
CA ASN A 33 7.04 -0.68 -7.13
C ASN A 33 6.74 0.52 -8.03
N ALA A 34 5.51 0.64 -8.54
CA ALA A 34 5.11 1.80 -9.32
C ALA A 34 5.20 3.10 -8.51
N SER A 35 4.74 3.08 -7.25
CA SER A 35 4.85 4.23 -6.35
C SER A 35 6.30 4.61 -6.08
N LEU A 36 7.20 3.64 -5.91
CA LEU A 36 8.63 3.91 -5.74
C LEU A 36 9.25 4.51 -7.01
N ALA A 37 8.89 4.00 -8.19
CA ALA A 37 9.34 4.56 -9.46
C ALA A 37 8.90 6.03 -9.62
N LEU A 38 7.65 6.36 -9.25
CA LEU A 38 7.16 7.74 -9.22
C LEU A 38 7.91 8.63 -8.23
N LEU A 39 8.28 8.11 -7.07
CA LEU A 39 9.08 8.85 -6.09
C LEU A 39 10.50 9.11 -6.58
N LYS A 40 11.05 8.25 -7.44
CA LYS A 40 12.40 8.39 -8.02
C LYS A 40 12.42 9.25 -9.28
N ASP A 41 11.28 9.47 -9.91
CA ASP A 41 11.13 10.29 -11.10
C ASP A 41 11.10 11.79 -10.76
N ASP A 42 12.28 12.41 -10.77
CA ASP A 42 12.40 13.86 -10.55
C ASP A 42 12.06 14.69 -11.80
N ASP A 43 12.08 14.08 -12.99
CA ASP A 43 11.92 14.77 -14.28
C ASP A 43 10.44 14.93 -14.70
N SER A 44 9.52 14.13 -14.13
CA SER A 44 8.10 14.23 -14.46
C SER A 44 7.53 15.62 -14.18
N ASN A 45 6.81 16.18 -15.16
CA ASN A 45 6.07 17.44 -14.97
C ASN A 45 4.93 17.31 -13.97
N ASN A 46 4.37 16.09 -13.80
CA ASN A 46 3.30 15.85 -12.84
C ASN A 46 3.87 15.46 -11.47
N LYS A 47 3.53 16.25 -10.45
CA LYS A 47 3.96 16.01 -9.06
C LYS A 47 2.82 15.50 -8.16
N ILE A 48 1.61 15.36 -8.69
CA ILE A 48 0.41 14.93 -7.95
C ILE A 48 -0.21 13.72 -8.64
N TRP A 49 -0.27 12.60 -7.91
CA TRP A 49 -0.85 11.35 -8.39
C TRP A 49 -2.06 11.01 -7.53
N LEU A 50 -3.23 10.91 -8.17
CA LEU A 50 -4.50 10.62 -7.51
C LEU A 50 -5.01 9.27 -8.02
N THR A 51 -5.00 8.26 -7.15
CA THR A 51 -5.49 6.91 -7.46
C THR A 51 -6.68 6.58 -6.58
N PHE A 52 -7.77 6.12 -7.20
CA PHE A 52 -8.98 5.70 -6.51
C PHE A 52 -9.17 4.20 -6.71
N SER A 53 -9.35 3.46 -5.61
CA SER A 53 -9.51 2.00 -5.62
C SER A 53 -10.40 1.55 -4.47
N HIS A 54 -10.55 0.24 -4.29
CA HIS A 54 -11.29 -0.33 -3.17
C HIS A 54 -10.42 -0.43 -1.90
N ASP A 55 -11.10 -0.60 -0.77
CA ASP A 55 -10.49 -0.90 0.53
C ASP A 55 -9.50 -2.07 0.45
N THR A 56 -9.89 -3.12 -0.27
CA THR A 56 -9.11 -4.33 -0.49
C THR A 56 -7.77 -4.02 -1.17
N ASP A 57 -7.75 -3.18 -2.19
CA ASP A 57 -6.53 -2.83 -2.93
C ASP A 57 -5.58 -1.97 -2.07
N ILE A 58 -6.14 -1.02 -1.32
CA ILE A 58 -5.38 -0.16 -0.41
C ILE A 58 -4.77 -1.00 0.71
N GLU A 59 -5.51 -1.98 1.24
CA GLU A 59 -5.02 -2.84 2.30
C GLU A 59 -3.93 -3.82 1.82
N ILE A 60 -4.08 -4.34 0.60
CA ILE A 60 -3.05 -5.14 -0.09
C ILE A 60 -1.78 -4.33 -0.32
N PHE A 61 -1.92 -3.05 -0.74
CA PHE A 61 -0.79 -2.12 -0.83
C PHE A 61 -0.09 -1.94 0.53
N HIS A 62 -0.86 -1.76 1.60
CA HIS A 62 -0.31 -1.67 2.97
C HIS A 62 0.35 -2.96 3.44
N ALA A 63 -0.12 -4.12 3.02
CA ALA A 63 0.49 -5.41 3.33
C ALA A 63 1.88 -5.55 2.69
N ALA A 64 2.04 -5.11 1.44
CA ALA A 64 3.34 -5.06 0.77
C ALA A 64 4.29 -4.03 1.41
N LEU A 65 3.77 -2.85 1.76
CA LEU A 65 4.54 -1.78 2.41
C LEU A 65 4.93 -2.14 3.86
N GLY A 66 4.11 -2.95 4.53
CA GLY A 66 4.36 -3.47 5.88
C GLY A 66 4.21 -2.44 7.00
N LEU A 67 3.46 -1.34 6.80
CA LEU A 67 3.24 -0.32 7.84
C LEU A 67 2.43 -0.85 9.04
N PHE A 68 1.51 -1.77 8.78
CA PHE A 68 0.57 -2.32 9.76
C PHE A 68 0.80 -3.81 10.00
N ASP A 69 2.02 -4.30 9.76
CA ASP A 69 2.37 -5.69 10.06
C ASP A 69 2.16 -5.96 11.57
N PRO A 70 1.41 -6.99 11.95
CA PRO A 70 1.19 -7.32 13.35
C PRO A 70 2.46 -7.89 13.97
N ILE A 71 2.73 -7.54 15.24
CA ILE A 71 3.93 -8.02 15.97
C ILE A 71 3.89 -9.55 16.11
N ASN A 72 2.70 -10.09 16.36
CA ASN A 72 2.45 -11.51 16.47
C ASN A 72 1.27 -11.88 15.55
N PRO A 73 1.19 -13.13 15.06
CA PRO A 73 0.00 -13.60 14.36
C PRO A 73 -1.25 -13.39 15.23
N LEU A 74 -2.28 -12.75 14.65
CA LEU A 74 -3.52 -12.49 15.38
C LEU A 74 -4.17 -13.81 15.84
N PRO A 75 -4.48 -13.96 17.14
CA PRO A 75 -5.07 -15.18 17.67
C PRO A 75 -6.42 -15.48 17.03
N ASN A 76 -6.78 -16.76 16.91
CA ASN A 76 -8.05 -17.16 16.29
C ASN A 76 -9.20 -17.32 17.28
N ASP A 77 -8.90 -17.33 18.59
CA ASP A 77 -9.75 -17.73 19.70
C ASP A 77 -10.06 -16.60 20.70
N ARG A 78 -9.35 -15.47 20.62
CA ARG A 78 -9.55 -14.33 21.51
C ARG A 78 -9.35 -12.99 20.83
N VAL A 79 -10.00 -11.95 21.35
CA VAL A 79 -9.80 -10.57 20.91
C VAL A 79 -8.43 -10.09 21.37
N GLU A 80 -7.59 -9.64 20.43
CA GLU A 80 -6.34 -8.97 20.73
C GLU A 80 -6.57 -7.45 20.79
N PHE A 81 -6.24 -6.84 21.93
CA PHE A 81 -6.51 -5.42 22.17
C PHE A 81 -5.30 -4.54 21.87
N ARG A 82 -4.09 -5.12 21.90
CA ARG A 82 -2.81 -4.42 21.73
C ARG A 82 -2.16 -4.60 20.36
N ASP A 83 -2.91 -5.11 19.38
CA ASP A 83 -2.39 -5.29 18.02
C ASP A 83 -2.24 -3.94 17.29
N THR A 84 -1.24 -3.89 16.42
CA THR A 84 -0.97 -2.80 15.49
C THR A 84 -1.93 -2.82 14.30
N TYR A 85 -2.48 -3.98 13.92
CA TYR A 85 -3.42 -4.05 12.80
C TYR A 85 -4.89 -3.85 13.23
N ARG A 86 -5.50 -2.79 12.71
CA ARG A 86 -6.93 -2.50 12.83
C ARG A 86 -7.47 -2.00 11.50
N HIS A 87 -8.25 -2.84 10.82
CA HIS A 87 -8.81 -2.53 9.49
C HIS A 87 -9.42 -1.11 9.38
N ILE A 88 -10.20 -0.67 10.38
CA ILE A 88 -10.84 0.66 10.38
C ILE A 88 -9.85 1.83 10.45
N ASP A 89 -8.67 1.62 11.02
CA ASP A 89 -7.63 2.65 11.11
C ASP A 89 -6.83 2.74 9.79
N VAL A 90 -6.90 1.69 8.95
CA VAL A 90 -6.23 1.61 7.64
C VAL A 90 -7.16 2.07 6.52
N VAL A 91 -8.35 1.46 6.41
CA VAL A 91 -9.29 1.65 5.29
C VAL A 91 -10.73 1.86 5.80
N PRO A 92 -11.03 3.00 6.45
CA PRO A 92 -12.41 3.41 6.68
C PRO A 92 -13.10 3.75 5.36
N MET A 93 -14.43 3.99 5.41
CA MET A 93 -15.15 4.54 4.25
C MET A 93 -14.56 5.90 3.87
N GLY A 94 -14.13 6.05 2.61
CA GLY A 94 -13.41 7.25 2.16
C GLY A 94 -11.98 7.35 2.70
N GLY A 95 -11.41 6.22 3.14
CA GLY A 95 -10.04 6.16 3.65
C GLY A 95 -9.02 6.63 2.62
N ARG A 96 -7.94 7.25 3.10
CA ARG A 96 -6.90 7.84 2.26
C ARG A 96 -5.51 7.48 2.74
N THR A 97 -4.68 7.09 1.78
CA THR A 97 -3.25 6.81 1.96
C THR A 97 -2.48 7.79 1.10
N ILE A 98 -1.74 8.69 1.75
CA ILE A 98 -0.98 9.73 1.08
C ILE A 98 0.50 9.44 1.29
N THR A 99 1.25 9.36 0.20
CA THR A 99 2.70 9.26 0.19
C THR A 99 3.27 10.61 -0.17
N GLU A 100 4.04 11.22 0.72
CA GLU A 100 4.61 12.54 0.51
C GLU A 100 6.11 12.44 0.27
N LYS A 101 6.57 13.00 -0.85
CA LYS A 101 7.99 13.24 -1.14
C LYS A 101 8.33 14.66 -0.67
N LEU A 102 9.29 14.77 0.25
CA LEU A 102 9.70 16.03 0.85
C LEU A 102 11.17 16.29 0.52
N LYS A 103 11.51 17.53 0.20
CA LYS A 103 12.91 17.98 0.12
C LYS A 103 13.23 18.83 1.34
N CYS A 104 14.24 18.45 2.11
CA CYS A 104 14.70 19.19 3.29
C CYS A 104 16.21 19.38 3.19
N GLY A 105 16.63 20.58 2.83
CA GLY A 105 18.02 20.85 2.43
C GLY A 105 18.33 20.14 1.11
N ASP A 106 19.46 19.45 1.07
CA ASP A 106 19.91 18.68 -0.10
C ASP A 106 19.36 17.25 -0.11
N ASP A 107 18.75 16.81 1.00
CA ASP A 107 18.20 15.47 1.14
C ASP A 107 16.71 15.39 0.80
N THR A 108 16.32 14.23 0.27
CA THR A 108 14.92 13.89 -0.06
C THR A 108 14.41 12.82 0.89
N PHE A 109 13.17 12.96 1.33
CA PHE A 109 12.51 12.11 2.30
C PHE A 109 11.14 11.68 1.81
N VAL A 110 10.65 10.56 2.33
CA VAL A 110 9.32 10.00 2.10
C VAL A 110 8.62 9.84 3.44
N ARG A 111 7.35 10.23 3.53
CA ARG A 111 6.51 9.90 4.69
C ARG A 111 5.11 9.48 4.24
N PHE A 112 4.42 8.76 5.12
CA PHE A 112 3.07 8.31 4.88
C PHE A 112 2.09 9.01 5.82
N VAL A 113 0.99 9.50 5.25
CA VAL A 113 -0.14 10.05 6.00
C VAL A 113 -1.35 9.19 5.70
N ILE A 114 -1.77 8.41 6.69
CA ILE A 114 -2.88 7.46 6.59
C ILE A 114 -4.03 8.00 7.41
N ASN A 115 -5.15 8.30 6.76
CA ASN A 115 -6.34 8.88 7.41
C ASN A 115 -5.99 10.06 8.35
N ASP A 116 -5.16 10.97 7.84
CA ASP A 116 -4.67 12.20 8.52
C ASP A 116 -3.68 12.00 9.66
N ALA A 117 -3.23 10.77 9.90
CA ALA A 117 -2.17 10.47 10.84
C ALA A 117 -0.87 10.15 10.11
N VAL A 118 0.25 10.73 10.58
CA VAL A 118 1.58 10.31 10.13
C VAL A 118 1.84 8.90 10.64
N VAL A 119 2.14 7.99 9.72
CA VAL A 119 2.52 6.60 10.03
C VAL A 119 3.96 6.38 9.60
N THR A 120 4.80 5.95 10.53
CA THR A 120 6.23 5.81 10.33
C THR A 120 6.59 4.51 9.63
N VAL A 121 7.56 4.55 8.72
CA VAL A 121 8.14 3.34 8.15
C VAL A 121 8.91 2.59 9.25
N PRO A 122 8.65 1.30 9.50
CA PRO A 122 9.35 0.54 10.52
C PRO A 122 10.87 0.55 10.32
N GLY A 123 11.62 1.05 11.31
CA GLY A 123 13.07 1.16 11.23
C GLY A 123 13.59 2.32 10.37
N CYS A 124 12.71 3.17 9.81
CA CYS A 124 13.10 4.34 9.04
C CYS A 124 12.19 5.55 9.34
N SER A 125 12.55 6.30 10.37
CA SER A 125 11.77 7.49 10.85
C SER A 125 12.66 8.58 11.43
N ASN A 126 13.94 8.59 11.05
CA ASN A 126 14.96 9.53 11.51
C ASN A 126 14.96 10.87 10.76
N GLY A 127 14.13 11.02 9.72
CA GLY A 127 14.00 12.24 8.94
C GLY A 127 13.02 13.26 9.55
N PRO A 128 12.97 14.49 8.98
CA PRO A 128 12.06 15.55 9.42
C PRO A 128 10.59 15.10 9.40
N GLY A 129 9.88 15.31 10.51
CA GLY A 129 8.47 14.89 10.62
C GLY A 129 8.27 13.38 10.59
N PHE A 130 9.22 12.62 11.16
CA PHE A 130 9.26 11.16 11.18
C PHE A 130 9.31 10.51 9.79
N SER A 131 9.88 11.23 8.83
CA SER A 131 10.07 10.75 7.46
C SER A 131 11.26 9.79 7.34
N CYS A 132 11.33 9.08 6.24
CA CYS A 132 12.40 8.16 5.87
C CYS A 132 13.21 8.78 4.73
N LYS A 133 14.54 8.79 4.80
CA LYS A 133 15.37 9.28 3.68
C LYS A 133 15.08 8.41 2.44
N LEU A 134 14.93 9.01 1.25
CA LEU A 134 14.49 8.28 0.05
C LEU A 134 15.37 7.07 -0.26
N GLN A 135 16.69 7.20 -0.10
CA GLN A 135 17.63 6.08 -0.29
C GLN A 135 17.41 4.94 0.72
N ASP A 136 17.13 5.27 1.98
CA ASP A 136 16.83 4.27 3.01
C ASP A 136 15.48 3.61 2.77
N PHE A 137 14.52 4.38 2.24
CA PHE A 137 13.22 3.89 1.81
C PHE A 137 13.36 2.91 0.64
N GLU A 138 14.19 3.20 -0.36
CA GLU A 138 14.51 2.27 -1.45
C GLU A 138 15.05 0.94 -0.91
N ASN A 139 16.03 0.99 -0.01
CA ASN A 139 16.59 -0.20 0.64
C ASN A 139 15.53 -0.97 1.45
N TYR A 140 14.62 -0.26 2.10
CA TYR A 140 13.50 -0.84 2.83
C TYR A 140 12.55 -1.61 1.91
N ILE A 141 12.19 -1.02 0.76
CA ILE A 141 11.32 -1.66 -0.24
C ILE A 141 12.00 -2.87 -0.88
N GLU A 142 13.27 -2.75 -1.26
CA GLU A 142 14.06 -3.87 -1.79
C GLU A 142 14.09 -5.05 -0.81
N LYS A 143 14.26 -4.78 0.49
CA LYS A 143 14.21 -5.82 1.53
C LYS A 143 12.82 -6.45 1.68
N LYS A 144 11.74 -5.67 1.47
CA LYS A 144 10.36 -6.14 1.66
C LYS A 144 9.84 -6.94 0.47
N ILE A 145 10.13 -6.49 -0.75
CA ILE A 145 9.52 -7.02 -1.98
C ILE A 145 10.52 -7.29 -3.12
N GLY A 146 11.82 -7.04 -2.96
CA GLY A 146 12.81 -7.21 -4.04
C GLY A 146 12.96 -8.65 -4.54
N SER A 147 12.66 -9.65 -3.70
CA SER A 147 12.64 -11.07 -4.09
C SER A 147 11.30 -11.55 -4.65
N ILE A 148 10.29 -10.67 -4.74
CA ILE A 148 8.95 -11.04 -5.20
C ILE A 148 8.90 -10.97 -6.73
N ASP A 149 8.61 -12.10 -7.36
CA ASP A 149 8.21 -12.16 -8.77
C ASP A 149 6.69 -12.34 -8.86
N PHE A 150 5.98 -11.23 -9.08
CA PHE A 150 4.52 -11.24 -9.22
C PHE A 150 4.07 -12.11 -10.41
N HIS A 151 4.79 -12.11 -11.53
CA HIS A 151 4.38 -12.83 -12.74
C HIS A 151 4.50 -14.32 -12.55
N GLN A 152 5.62 -14.78 -12.01
CA GLN A 152 5.84 -16.18 -11.70
C GLN A 152 4.87 -16.66 -10.60
N ASN A 153 4.72 -15.90 -9.52
CA ASN A 153 3.94 -16.32 -8.35
C ASN A 153 2.43 -16.32 -8.63
N CYS A 154 1.94 -15.35 -9.39
CA CYS A 154 0.53 -15.24 -9.76
C CYS A 154 0.19 -15.90 -11.11
N LYS A 155 1.19 -16.48 -11.81
CA LYS A 155 1.04 -17.13 -13.12
C LYS A 155 0.36 -16.20 -14.13
N VAL A 156 0.83 -14.97 -14.18
CA VAL A 156 0.33 -13.94 -15.09
C VAL A 156 0.64 -14.38 -16.52
N PRO A 157 -0.35 -14.49 -17.41
CA PRO A 157 -0.12 -14.82 -18.81
C PRO A 157 0.81 -13.80 -19.51
N ASP A 158 1.66 -14.25 -20.42
CA ASP A 158 2.60 -13.37 -21.14
C ASP A 158 1.91 -12.41 -22.13
N ASP A 159 0.66 -12.68 -22.49
CA ASP A 159 -0.14 -11.91 -23.45
C ASP A 159 -0.84 -10.69 -22.82
N ILE A 160 -0.72 -10.50 -21.51
CA ILE A 160 -1.23 -9.33 -20.80
C ILE A 160 -0.09 -8.41 -20.32
N PRO A 161 -0.37 -7.12 -20.02
CA PRO A 161 0.65 -6.20 -19.53
C PRO A 161 1.36 -6.73 -18.28
N GLN A 162 2.69 -6.81 -18.34
CA GLN A 162 3.52 -7.29 -17.24
C GLN A 162 3.79 -6.18 -16.21
N PHE A 163 3.89 -4.93 -16.64
CA PHE A 163 4.15 -3.82 -15.72
C PHE A 163 2.95 -2.90 -15.62
N LEU A 164 2.78 -2.29 -14.45
CA LEU A 164 1.86 -1.18 -14.30
C LEU A 164 2.46 0.03 -15.03
N THR A 165 1.80 0.51 -16.08
CA THR A 165 2.30 1.62 -16.91
C THR A 165 1.40 2.86 -16.91
N PHE A 166 0.16 2.76 -16.39
CA PHE A 166 -0.84 3.83 -16.51
C PHE A 166 -0.43 5.18 -15.93
N TYR A 167 0.49 5.23 -14.96
CA TYR A 167 1.00 6.51 -14.46
C TYR A 167 1.82 7.29 -15.51
N TRP A 168 2.42 6.59 -16.48
CA TRP A 168 3.31 7.18 -17.48
C TRP A 168 2.69 7.26 -18.87
N ASP A 169 1.85 6.29 -19.23
CA ASP A 169 1.26 6.20 -20.57
C ASP A 169 -0.23 6.59 -20.62
N TYR A 170 -0.81 7.19 -19.56
CA TYR A 170 -2.23 7.57 -19.52
C TYR A 170 -2.69 8.45 -20.69
N SER A 171 -1.80 9.22 -21.32
CA SER A 171 -2.13 10.07 -22.47
C SER A 171 -2.22 9.30 -23.79
N SER A 172 -1.52 8.17 -23.90
CA SER A 172 -1.47 7.34 -25.11
C SER A 172 -2.25 6.03 -24.99
N GLY A 173 -2.36 5.50 -23.76
CA GLY A 173 -3.08 4.28 -23.43
C GLY A 173 -4.60 4.47 -23.42
N GLN A 174 -5.33 3.37 -23.65
CA GLN A 174 -6.79 3.35 -23.60
C GLN A 174 -7.25 2.88 -22.20
N TYR A 175 -7.46 3.84 -21.29
CA TYR A 175 -7.91 3.59 -19.91
C TYR A 175 -9.35 4.09 -19.70
N ASN A 176 -10.29 3.57 -20.48
CA ASN A 176 -11.68 4.04 -20.57
C ASN A 176 -12.72 2.94 -20.29
N ALA A 177 -12.39 1.99 -19.41
CA ALA A 177 -13.32 0.93 -19.04
C ALA A 177 -14.64 1.49 -18.49
N GLU A 178 -15.76 1.03 -19.05
CA GLU A 178 -17.10 1.49 -18.65
C GLU A 178 -17.58 0.75 -17.40
N ALA A 179 -18.07 1.50 -16.42
CA ALA A 179 -18.81 0.94 -15.30
C ALA A 179 -20.30 0.83 -15.68
N PRO A 180 -20.90 -0.37 -15.68
CA PRO A 180 -22.32 -0.50 -16.00
C PRO A 180 -23.14 0.30 -14.98
N ARG A 181 -24.00 1.19 -15.49
CA ARG A 181 -24.93 1.95 -14.65
C ARG A 181 -25.99 1.00 -14.11
N THR A 182 -25.85 0.56 -12.86
CA THR A 182 -26.94 -0.05 -12.12
C THR A 182 -27.98 1.01 -11.80
N THR A 183 -29.02 1.09 -12.65
CA THR A 183 -30.24 1.83 -12.30
C THR A 183 -30.93 1.09 -11.18
N ALA A 184 -31.12 1.76 -10.04
CA ALA A 184 -31.90 1.25 -8.92
C ALA A 184 -33.39 1.12 -9.27
#